data_AF-A0A5N7XJ15-F1
#
_entry.id   AF-A0A5N7XJ15-F1
#
_cell.length_a   1.000
_cell.length_b   1.000
_cell.length_c   1.000
_cell.angle_alpha   90.00
_cell.angle_beta   90.00
_cell.angle_gamma   90.00
#
_symmetry.space_group_name_H-M   'P 1'
#
loop_
_entity.id
_entity.type
_entity.pdbx_description
1 polymer ?
#
loop_
_entity_poly.entity_id
_entity_poly.type
_entity_poly.pdbx_seq_one_letter_code
_entity_poly.pdbx_strand_id
1 'polypeptide(L)' 'MKILVPVKRVVDYNVKVRVKSDGTGVDIANVKMSMNPFDEIAVEEAV' A
#
# COMPACT_ATOMS: atom_id res chain seq x y z
N MET A 1 -15.91 -23.55 -3.00
CA MET A 1 -15.46 -22.75 -1.84
C MET A 1 -15.43 -21.28 -2.26
N LYS A 2 -15.71 -20.32 -1.37
CA LYS A 2 -15.60 -18.88 -1.67
C LYS A 2 -14.76 -18.23 -0.56
N ILE A 3 -13.74 -17.47 -0.94
CA ILE A 3 -12.82 -16.78 -0.03
C ILE A 3 -12.88 -15.29 -0.37
N LEU A 4 -12.93 -14.43 0.66
CA LEU A 4 -12.84 -12.98 0.52
C LEU A 4 -11.48 -12.53 1.04
N VAL A 5 -10.69 -11.89 0.17
CA VAL A 5 -9.36 -11.37 0.52
C VAL A 5 -9.39 -9.84 0.44
N PRO A 6 -9.26 -9.11 1.56
CA PRO A 6 -9.12 -7.66 1.52
C PRO A 6 -7.72 -7.28 1.02
N VAL A 7 -7.66 -6.22 0.20
CA VAL A 7 -6.39 -5.63 -0.26
C VAL A 7 -6.40 -4.13 -0.06
N LYS A 8 -5.23 -3.55 0.20
CA LYS A 8 -5.04 -2.12 0.44
C LYS A 8 -3.99 -1.54 -0.50
N ARG A 9 -4.34 -0.43 -1.14
CA ARG A 9 -3.39 0.40 -1.88
C ARG A 9 -2.59 1.28 -0.92
N VAL A 10 -1.26 1.19 -0.98
CA VAL A 10 -0.32 1.92 -0.11
C VAL A 10 0.82 2.54 -0.92
N VAL A 11 1.65 3.37 -0.29
CA VAL A 11 2.91 3.86 -0.89
C VAL A 11 3.83 2.65 -1.10
N ASP A 12 4.49 2.58 -2.26
CA ASP A 12 5.40 1.49 -2.59
C ASP A 12 6.50 1.37 -1.53
N TYR A 13 6.79 0.14 -1.11
CA TYR A 13 7.71 -0.12 0.01
C TYR A 13 9.15 0.37 -0.26
N ASN A 14 9.54 0.60 -1.52
CA ASN A 14 10.84 1.17 -1.88
C ASN A 14 10.85 2.71 -1.84
N VAL A 15 9.70 3.36 -1.69
CA VAL A 15 9.62 4.82 -1.64
C VAL A 15 9.85 5.32 -0.22
N LYS A 16 10.85 6.20 -0.04
CA LYS A 16 11.02 6.94 1.20
C LYS A 16 9.98 8.06 1.30
N VAL A 17 9.07 7.93 2.25
CA VAL A 17 8.03 8.93 2.52
C VAL A 17 8.60 10.25 3.04
N ARG A 18 7.92 11.36 2.73
CA ARG A 18 8.21 12.71 3.24
C ARG A 18 6.98 13.26 3.96
N VAL A 19 7.20 14.02 5.02
CA VAL A 19 6.13 14.73 5.74
C VAL A 19 5.87 16.06 5.03
N LYS A 20 4.60 16.47 4.94
CA LYS A 20 4.21 17.80 4.46
C LYS A 20 4.82 18.89 5.34
N SER A 21 5.09 20.06 4.77
CA SER A 21 5.66 21.21 5.49
C SER A 21 4.78 21.72 6.63
N ASP A 22 3.46 21.51 6.54
CA ASP A 22 2.48 21.89 7.56
C ASP A 22 2.32 20.84 8.68
N GLY A 23 3.04 19.71 8.61
CA GLY A 23 2.98 18.64 9.61
C GLY A 23 1.68 17.82 9.62
N THR A 24 0.76 18.03 8.68
CA THR A 24 -0.57 17.39 8.69
C THR A 24 -0.60 15.96 8.18
N GLY A 25 0.51 15.47 7.60
CA GLY A 25 0.61 14.10 7.10
C GLY A 25 1.76 13.85 6.13
N VAL A 26 1.68 12.73 5.41
CA VAL A 26 2.65 12.32 4.40
C VAL A 26 2.30 12.94 3.04
N ASP A 27 3.32 13.42 2.32
CA ASP A 27 3.17 13.83 0.93
C ASP A 27 3.15 12.61 0.01
N ILE A 28 1.99 12.34 -0.59
CA ILE A 28 1.75 11.21 -1.48
C ILE A 28 1.40 11.63 -2.92
N ALA A 29 1.48 12.91 -3.25
CA ALA A 29 0.93 13.43 -4.51
C ALA A 29 1.65 12.86 -5.75
N ASN A 30 2.95 12.60 -5.65
CA ASN A 30 3.80 12.17 -6.77
C ASN A 30 4.65 10.94 -6.43
N VAL A 31 4.16 10.07 -5.55
CA VAL A 31 4.84 8.83 -5.17
C VAL A 31 4.23 7.62 -5.87
N LYS A 32 5.05 6.61 -6.14
CA LYS A 32 4.57 5.32 -6.60
C LYS A 32 3.71 4.67 -5.51
N MET A 33 2.55 4.18 -5.92
CA MET A 33 1.64 3.42 -5.06
C MET A 33 1.60 1.97 -5.53
N SER A 34 1.44 1.02 -4.61
CA SER A 34 1.38 -0.41 -4.88
C SER A 34 0.31 -1.10 -4.03
N MET A 35 0.07 -2.39 -4.29
CA MET A 35 -0.58 -3.24 -3.30
C MET A 35 0.31 -3.34 -2.06
N ASN A 36 -0.30 -3.48 -0.89
CA ASN A 36 0.46 -3.78 0.30
C ASN A 36 1.15 -5.15 0.12
N PRO A 37 2.46 -5.28 0.42
CA PRO A 37 3.17 -6.53 0.19
C PRO A 37 2.57 -7.76 0.89
N PHE A 38 1.92 -7.59 2.04
CA PHE A 38 1.24 -8.69 2.74
C PHE A 38 -0.05 -9.10 2.04
N ASP A 39 -0.74 -8.15 1.41
CA ASP A 39 -1.97 -8.42 0.67
C ASP A 39 -1.67 -9.16 -0.64
N GLU A 40 -0.49 -8.96 -1.24
CA GLU A 40 -0.03 -9.77 -2.39
C GLU A 40 0.11 -11.25 -2.00
N ILE A 41 0.70 -11.53 -0.84
CA ILE A 41 0.80 -12.90 -0.29
C ILE A 41 -0.59 -13.47 0.01
N ALA A 42 -1.48 -12.67 0.60
CA ALA A 42 -2.84 -13.10 0.91
C ALA A 42 -3.64 -13.45 -0.35
N VAL A 43 -3.41 -12.74 -1.46
CA VAL A 43 -4.01 -13.06 -2.76
C VAL A 43 -3.42 -14.34 -3.32
N GLU A 44 -2.09 -14.52 -3.31
CA GLU A 44 -1.43 -15.73 -3.79
C GLU A 44 -1.97 -17.01 -3.11
N GLU A 45 -2.09 -17.01 -1.78
CA GLU A 45 -2.59 -18.16 -1.02
C GLU A 45 -4.08 -18.47 -1.26
N ALA A 46 -4.82 -17.54 -1.85
CA ALA A 46 -6.25 -17.71 -2.13
C ALA A 46 -6.54 -18.21 -3.55
N VAL A 47 -5.52 -18.32 -4.42
CA VAL A 47 -5.60 -18.74 -5.83
C VAL A 47 -5.48 -20.25 -6.00
#